data_AF-A0A0R3F3A0-F1
#
_entry.id   AF-A0A0R3F3A0-F1
#
_cell.length_a   1.000
_cell.length_b   1.000
_cell.length_c   1.000
_cell.angle_alpha   90.00
_cell.angle_beta   90.00
_cell.angle_gamma   90.00
#
_symmetry.space_group_name_H-M   'P 1'
#
loop_
_entity.id
_entity.type
_entity.pdbx_description
1 polymer ?
#
loop_
_entity_poly.entity_id
_entity_poly.type
_entity_poly.pdbx_seq_one_letter_code
_entity_poly.pdbx_strand_id
1 'polypeptide(L)'
;MEIAALVISALSFLVAGFGTHLANKRASEALSASRKSAVDARWFAVQEAVQRLIGFDPTAEPVGERLQNLRITMIGLVDQLEGWDGIDSWLEAERTLGATMSRQVMEGSAQGDTVEQRVKNLEPLMSWAHALSRNLRTFRSTGYDAGVLAGLQANAEAIVRSTHERHGWELPPLTDPRVRPLK
;
A
#
# COMPACT_ATOMS: atom_id res chain seq x y z
N MET A 1 21.40 -61.25 20.68
CA MET A 1 20.93 -60.55 19.45
C MET A 1 19.90 -59.45 19.75
N GLU A 2 19.00 -59.63 20.72
CA GLU A 2 17.94 -58.65 21.03
C GLU A 2 18.44 -57.28 21.53
N ILE A 3 19.48 -57.24 22.36
CA ILE A 3 20.05 -55.98 22.87
C ILE A 3 20.62 -55.12 21.73
N ALA A 4 21.26 -55.75 20.75
CA ALA A 4 21.80 -55.04 19.58
C ALA A 4 20.68 -54.43 18.72
N ALA A 5 19.58 -55.16 18.51
CA ALA A 5 18.42 -54.66 17.77
C ALA A 5 17.75 -53.48 18.48
N LEU A 6 17.64 -53.52 19.81
CA LEU A 6 17.09 -52.43 20.62
C LEU A 6 17.94 -51.15 20.50
N VAL A 7 19.27 -51.29 20.61
CA VAL A 7 20.21 -50.16 20.50
C VAL A 7 20.16 -49.53 19.10
N ILE A 8 20.12 -50.36 18.05
CA ILE A 8 20.00 -49.89 16.67
C ILE A 8 18.66 -49.14 16.48
N SER A 9 17.55 -49.70 16.97
CA SER A 9 16.23 -49.06 16.87
C SER A 9 16.17 -47.72 17.62
N ALA A 10 16.78 -47.62 18.80
CA ALA A 10 16.84 -46.38 19.57
C ALA A 10 17.68 -45.30 18.87
N LEU A 11 18.84 -45.68 18.30
CA LEU A 11 19.67 -44.79 17.49
C LEU A 11 18.94 -44.33 16.22
N SER A 12 18.25 -45.23 15.53
CA SER A 12 17.45 -44.89 14.35
C SER A 12 16.31 -43.91 14.70
N PHE A 13 15.64 -44.11 15.84
CA PHE A 13 14.60 -43.19 16.32
C PHE A 13 15.16 -41.80 16.66
N LEU A 14 16.32 -41.74 17.33
CA LEU A 14 16.99 -40.47 17.64
C LEU A 14 17.41 -39.72 16.37
N VAL A 15 17.99 -40.42 15.40
CA VAL A 15 18.40 -39.82 14.12
C VAL A 15 17.18 -39.34 13.33
N ALA A 16 16.10 -40.13 13.28
CA ALA A 16 14.86 -39.74 12.62
C ALA A 16 14.21 -38.53 13.30
N GLY A 17 14.08 -38.53 14.62
CA GLY A 17 13.49 -37.42 15.38
C GLY A 17 14.29 -36.13 15.23
N PHE A 18 15.63 -36.21 15.30
CA PHE A 18 16.50 -35.05 15.10
C PHE A 18 16.47 -34.54 13.66
N GLY A 19 16.44 -35.45 12.68
CA GLY A 19 16.31 -35.12 11.25
C GLY A 19 15.00 -34.42 10.94
N THR A 20 13.87 -34.94 11.44
CA THR A 20 12.54 -34.33 11.26
C THR A 20 12.48 -32.96 11.94
N HIS A 21 13.00 -32.81 13.16
CA HIS A 21 13.01 -31.52 13.84
C HIS A 21 13.84 -30.46 13.09
N LEU A 22 15.04 -30.81 12.62
CA LEU A 22 15.88 -29.89 11.86
C LEU A 22 15.27 -29.53 10.49
N ALA A 23 14.66 -30.51 9.81
CA ALA A 23 13.95 -30.28 8.56
C ALA A 23 12.74 -29.35 8.75
N ASN A 24 11.95 -29.56 9.81
CA ASN A 24 10.79 -28.75 10.11
C ASN A 24 11.19 -27.31 10.49
N LYS A 25 12.28 -27.14 11.26
CA LYS A 25 12.86 -25.83 11.56
C LYS A 25 13.28 -25.09 10.29
N ARG A 26 14.05 -25.73 9.41
CA ARG A 26 14.49 -25.13 8.13
C ARG A 26 13.33 -24.81 7.20
N ALA A 27 12.33 -25.69 7.12
CA ALA A 27 11.13 -25.45 6.32
C ALA A 27 10.36 -24.23 6.86
N SER A 28 10.20 -24.11 8.18
CA SER A 28 9.57 -22.95 8.80
C SER A 28 10.36 -21.66 8.57
N GLU A 29 11.68 -21.70 8.66
CA GLU A 29 12.56 -20.55 8.38
C GLU A 29 12.45 -20.11 6.91
N ALA A 30 12.46 -21.08 5.97
CA ALA A 30 12.30 -20.81 4.55
C ALA A 30 10.91 -20.22 4.23
N LEU A 31 9.85 -20.75 4.85
CA LEU A 31 8.49 -20.20 4.72
C LEU A 31 8.40 -18.78 5.27
N SER A 32 9.00 -18.52 6.43
CA SER A 32 9.05 -17.17 7.02
C SER A 32 9.79 -16.18 6.12
N ALA A 33 10.97 -16.56 5.63
CA ALA A 33 11.74 -15.75 4.69
C ALA A 33 10.97 -15.49 3.37
N SER A 34 10.27 -16.51 2.86
CA SER A 34 9.43 -16.39 1.67
C SER A 34 8.27 -15.43 1.89
N ARG A 35 7.53 -15.55 3.00
CA ARG A 35 6.45 -14.62 3.37
C ARG A 35 6.96 -13.18 3.49
N LYS A 36 8.08 -13.00 4.20
CA LYS A 36 8.72 -11.69 4.33
C LYS A 36 9.09 -11.09 2.97
N SER A 37 9.68 -11.90 2.08
CA SER A 37 10.02 -11.47 0.71
C SER A 37 8.79 -11.08 -0.10
N ALA A 38 7.67 -11.80 0.06
CA ALA A 38 6.41 -11.48 -0.63
C ALA A 38 5.85 -10.14 -0.15
N VAL A 39 5.83 -9.89 1.17
CA VAL A 39 5.41 -8.62 1.77
C VAL A 39 6.32 -7.47 1.31
N ASP A 40 7.64 -7.66 1.34
CA ASP A 40 8.61 -6.66 0.86
C ASP A 40 8.40 -6.31 -0.62
N ALA A 41 8.07 -7.29 -1.46
CA ALA A 41 7.75 -7.07 -2.87
C ALA A 41 6.47 -6.23 -3.04
N ARG A 42 5.45 -6.41 -2.18
CA ARG A 42 4.24 -5.57 -2.20
C ARG A 42 4.52 -4.13 -1.82
N TRP A 43 5.31 -3.92 -0.76
CA TRP A 43 5.75 -2.57 -0.39
C TRP A 43 6.52 -1.88 -1.51
N PHE A 44 7.41 -2.63 -2.17
CA PHE A 44 8.16 -2.11 -3.32
C PHE A 44 7.22 -1.74 -4.48
N ALA A 45 6.26 -2.60 -4.83
CA ALA A 45 5.33 -2.35 -5.93
C ALA A 45 4.47 -1.09 -5.70
N VAL A 46 3.97 -0.87 -4.48
CA VAL A 46 3.23 0.36 -4.15
C VAL A 46 4.14 1.58 -4.23
N GLN A 47 5.36 1.50 -3.67
CA GLN A 47 6.33 2.61 -3.78
C GLN A 47 6.64 2.95 -5.23
N GLU A 48 6.85 1.95 -6.08
CA GLU A 48 7.11 2.14 -7.49
C GLU A 48 5.92 2.81 -8.21
N ALA A 49 4.68 2.40 -7.88
CA ALA A 49 3.49 3.04 -8.42
C ALA A 49 3.35 4.51 -7.98
N VAL A 50 3.65 4.84 -6.72
CA VAL A 50 3.65 6.23 -6.23
C VAL A 50 4.77 7.05 -6.87
N GLN A 51 5.97 6.49 -7.03
CA GLN A 51 7.09 7.19 -7.65
C GLN A 51 6.81 7.56 -9.11
N ARG A 52 6.03 6.75 -9.83
CA ARG A 52 5.56 7.11 -11.18
C ARG A 52 4.62 8.32 -11.17
N LEU A 53 4.06 8.73 -10.04
CA LEU A 53 3.22 9.94 -9.96
C LEU A 53 4.06 11.20 -9.67
N ILE A 54 5.31 11.04 -9.23
CA ILE A 54 6.22 12.16 -9.01
C ILE A 54 6.79 12.61 -10.35
N GLY A 55 6.54 13.88 -10.71
CA GLY A 55 6.92 14.45 -12.01
C GLY A 55 5.98 14.07 -13.16
N PHE A 56 4.84 13.44 -12.87
CA PHE A 56 3.80 13.15 -13.85
C PHE A 56 2.92 14.36 -14.10
N ASP A 57 2.62 14.65 -15.37
CA ASP A 57 1.70 15.71 -15.79
C ASP A 57 0.38 15.13 -16.33
N PRO A 58 -0.73 15.17 -15.54
CA PRO A 58 -2.04 14.64 -15.98
C PRO A 58 -2.68 15.45 -17.12
N THR A 59 -2.10 16.58 -17.52
CA THR A 59 -2.58 17.41 -18.64
C THR A 59 -1.98 16.97 -19.97
N ALA A 60 -0.82 16.32 -19.93
CA ALA A 60 -0.09 15.83 -21.09
C ALA A 60 -0.22 14.32 -21.27
N GLU A 61 -0.48 13.58 -20.19
CA GLU A 61 -0.47 12.13 -20.17
C GLU A 61 -1.73 11.53 -19.50
N PRO A 62 -2.19 10.33 -19.89
CA PRO A 62 -3.39 9.71 -19.32
C PRO A 62 -3.23 9.35 -17.84
N VAL A 63 -3.95 10.05 -16.96
CA VAL A 63 -3.91 9.81 -15.50
C VAL A 63 -4.59 8.52 -15.06
N GLY A 64 -5.58 8.04 -15.84
CA GLY A 64 -6.37 6.87 -15.49
C GLY A 64 -5.55 5.60 -15.29
N GLU A 65 -4.57 5.35 -16.17
CA GLU A 65 -3.71 4.16 -16.07
C GLU A 65 -2.83 4.19 -14.82
N ARG A 66 -2.28 5.36 -14.48
CA ARG A 66 -1.39 5.51 -13.31
C ARG A 66 -2.16 5.36 -12.01
N LEU A 67 -3.35 5.97 -11.90
CA LEU A 67 -4.20 5.80 -10.72
C LEU A 67 -4.75 4.37 -10.59
N GLN A 68 -5.04 3.70 -11.72
CA GLN A 68 -5.42 2.30 -11.72
C GLN A 68 -4.29 1.40 -11.22
N ASN A 69 -3.05 1.61 -11.69
CA ASN A 69 -1.88 0.87 -11.22
C ASN A 69 -1.63 1.09 -9.72
N LEU A 70 -1.74 2.33 -9.25
CA LEU A 70 -1.66 2.64 -7.83
C LEU A 70 -2.71 1.87 -7.02
N ARG A 71 -3.98 1.89 -7.45
CA ARG A 71 -5.05 1.14 -6.80
C ARG A 71 -4.76 -0.37 -6.73
N ILE A 72 -4.32 -0.97 -7.83
CA ILE A 72 -4.03 -2.41 -7.89
C ILE A 72 -2.91 -2.78 -6.92
N THR A 73 -1.84 -1.98 -6.89
CA THR A 73 -0.71 -2.24 -5.99
C THR A 73 -1.09 -2.04 -4.52
N MET A 74 -1.91 -1.03 -4.20
CA MET A 74 -2.45 -0.81 -2.86
C MET A 74 -3.28 -2.00 -2.37
N ILE A 75 -4.23 -2.49 -3.18
CA ILE A 75 -5.02 -3.69 -2.83
C ILE A 75 -4.10 -4.87 -2.55
N GLY A 76 -3.13 -5.12 -3.44
CA GLY A 76 -2.17 -6.21 -3.26
C GLY A 76 -1.28 -6.07 -2.01
N LEU A 77 -1.09 -4.86 -1.49
CA LEU A 77 -0.43 -4.62 -0.21
C LEU A 77 -1.37 -4.94 0.96
N VAL A 78 -2.59 -4.41 0.96
CA VAL A 78 -3.61 -4.66 1.99
C VAL A 78 -3.84 -6.15 2.19
N ASP A 79 -4.01 -6.90 1.09
CA ASP A 79 -4.25 -8.35 1.10
C ASP A 79 -3.12 -9.17 1.78
N GLN A 80 -1.93 -8.59 1.97
CA GLN A 80 -0.77 -9.24 2.57
C GLN A 80 -0.43 -8.71 3.98
N LEU A 81 -1.05 -7.60 4.42
CA LEU A 81 -0.78 -6.99 5.71
C LEU A 81 -1.81 -7.44 6.76
N GLU A 82 -1.65 -8.67 7.25
CA GLU A 82 -2.45 -9.20 8.35
C GLU A 82 -2.27 -8.35 9.63
N GLY A 83 -3.39 -7.95 10.25
CA GLY A 83 -3.41 -7.19 11.51
C GLY A 83 -3.20 -5.68 11.38
N TRP A 84 -3.20 -5.13 10.17
CA TRP A 84 -3.12 -3.69 9.92
C TRP A 84 -4.51 -3.07 9.78
N ASP A 85 -5.28 -3.05 10.87
CA ASP A 85 -6.65 -2.55 10.85
C ASP A 85 -6.72 -1.09 10.40
N GLY A 86 -7.60 -0.77 9.45
CA GLY A 86 -7.81 0.58 8.93
C GLY A 86 -6.83 1.01 7.82
N ILE A 87 -5.84 0.18 7.44
CA ILE A 87 -4.94 0.53 6.34
C ILE A 87 -5.69 0.64 5.00
N ASP A 88 -6.67 -0.23 4.75
CA ASP A 88 -7.52 -0.18 3.56
C ASP A 88 -8.30 1.14 3.47
N SER A 89 -8.93 1.53 4.58
CA SER A 89 -9.70 2.79 4.67
C SER A 89 -8.82 4.02 4.45
N TRP A 90 -7.61 4.04 5.03
CA TRP A 90 -6.64 5.11 4.77
C TRP A 90 -6.20 5.14 3.30
N LEU A 91 -5.82 4.00 2.71
CA LEU A 91 -5.39 3.95 1.32
C LEU A 91 -6.50 4.32 0.34
N GLU A 92 -7.75 4.01 0.66
CA GLU A 92 -8.92 4.44 -0.11
C GLU A 92 -9.16 5.96 -0.02
N ALA A 93 -8.96 6.55 1.16
CA ALA A 93 -8.97 8.01 1.33
C ALA A 93 -7.85 8.68 0.52
N GLU A 94 -6.64 8.11 0.54
CA GLU A 94 -5.50 8.58 -0.27
C GLU A 94 -5.77 8.45 -1.77
N ARG A 95 -6.43 7.37 -2.20
CA ARG A 95 -6.84 7.18 -3.60
C ARG A 95 -7.82 8.27 -4.05
N THR A 96 -8.79 8.58 -3.19
CA THR A 96 -9.77 9.65 -3.43
C THR A 96 -9.08 11.03 -3.47
N LEU A 97 -8.14 11.28 -2.57
CA LEU A 97 -7.32 12.47 -2.56
C LEU A 97 -6.48 12.62 -3.85
N GLY A 98 -5.81 11.55 -4.28
CA GLY A 98 -5.03 11.54 -5.52
C GLY A 98 -5.87 11.84 -6.77
N ALA A 99 -7.08 11.27 -6.85
CA ALA A 99 -8.02 11.57 -7.93
C ALA A 99 -8.50 13.04 -7.89
N THR A 100 -8.76 13.56 -6.69
CA THR A 100 -9.16 14.97 -6.47
C THR A 100 -8.07 15.94 -6.92
N MET A 101 -6.82 15.69 -6.51
CA MET A 101 -5.68 16.50 -6.92
C MET A 101 -5.44 16.40 -8.42
N SER A 102 -5.53 15.21 -9.00
CA SER A 102 -5.39 15.02 -10.45
C SER A 102 -6.42 15.85 -11.23
N ARG A 103 -7.69 15.82 -10.79
CA ARG A 103 -8.76 16.64 -11.37
C ARG A 103 -8.44 18.14 -11.24
N GLN A 104 -7.97 18.58 -10.07
CA GLN A 104 -7.60 19.98 -9.84
C GLN A 104 -6.51 20.44 -10.81
N VAL A 105 -5.47 19.63 -11.04
CA VAL A 105 -4.41 19.95 -11.99
C VAL A 105 -4.96 20.02 -13.42
N MET A 106 -5.82 19.06 -13.80
CA MET A 106 -6.41 19.01 -15.14
C MET A 106 -7.33 20.20 -15.43
N GLU A 107 -8.19 20.58 -14.48
CA GLU A 107 -9.10 21.73 -14.63
C GLU A 107 -8.37 23.08 -14.51
N GLY A 108 -7.24 23.13 -13.79
CA GLY A 108 -6.46 24.35 -13.60
C GLY A 108 -5.50 24.71 -14.73
N SER A 109 -5.30 23.81 -15.70
CA SER A 109 -4.30 23.98 -16.77
C SER A 109 -4.89 24.52 -18.06
N ALA A 110 -4.29 25.59 -18.61
CA ALA A 110 -4.71 26.22 -19.85
C ALA A 110 -3.70 25.98 -21.00
N GLN A 111 -4.19 25.99 -22.25
CA GLN A 111 -3.36 25.79 -23.45
C GLN A 111 -2.25 26.85 -23.66
N GLY A 112 -2.25 27.95 -22.89
CA GLY A 112 -1.24 29.02 -22.94
C GLY A 112 -0.33 29.12 -21.71
N ASP A 113 -0.40 28.18 -20.77
CA ASP A 113 0.40 28.26 -19.54
C ASP A 113 1.90 28.20 -19.83
N THR A 114 2.66 29.08 -19.18
CA THR A 114 4.13 29.01 -19.19
C THR A 114 4.61 27.77 -18.43
N VAL A 115 5.87 27.41 -18.61
CA VAL A 115 6.48 26.26 -17.91
C VAL A 115 6.37 26.44 -16.38
N GLU A 116 6.62 27.64 -15.87
CA GLU A 116 6.51 27.96 -14.45
C GLU A 116 5.09 27.82 -13.93
N GLN A 117 4.10 28.26 -14.72
CA GLN A 117 2.69 28.12 -14.36
C GLN A 117 2.26 26.65 -14.34
N ARG A 118 2.73 25.85 -15.30
CA ARG A 118 2.48 24.39 -15.32
C ARG A 118 3.08 23.70 -14.11
N VAL A 119 4.34 23.98 -13.77
CA VAL A 119 4.99 23.42 -12.57
C VAL A 119 4.22 23.80 -11.30
N LYS A 120 3.79 25.06 -11.20
CA LYS A 120 2.98 25.53 -10.07
C LYS A 120 1.62 24.85 -10.00
N ASN A 121 0.97 24.61 -11.14
CA ASN A 121 -0.31 23.91 -11.22
C ASN A 121 -0.15 22.43 -10.83
N LEU A 122 1.00 21.80 -11.10
CA LEU A 122 1.30 20.40 -10.74
C LEU A 122 1.57 20.18 -9.25
N GLU A 123 1.95 21.23 -8.53
CA GLU A 123 2.37 21.18 -7.13
C GLU A 123 1.43 20.36 -6.22
N PRO A 124 0.08 20.50 -6.26
CA PRO A 124 -0.81 19.74 -5.39
C PRO A 124 -0.69 18.22 -5.57
N LEU A 125 -0.58 17.76 -6.82
CA LEU A 125 -0.45 16.33 -7.12
C LEU A 125 0.94 15.81 -6.73
N MET A 126 2.00 16.57 -7.02
CA MET A 126 3.36 16.20 -6.64
C MET A 126 3.54 16.14 -5.12
N SER A 127 3.06 17.15 -4.40
CA SER A 127 3.11 17.21 -2.95
C SER A 127 2.36 16.05 -2.30
N TRP A 128 1.18 15.69 -2.82
CA TRP A 128 0.45 14.51 -2.39
C TRP A 128 1.24 13.21 -2.62
N ALA A 129 1.77 12.99 -3.83
CA ALA A 129 2.53 11.79 -4.14
C ALA A 129 3.79 11.65 -3.26
N HIS A 130 4.48 12.76 -2.98
CA HIS A 130 5.60 12.80 -2.04
C HIS A 130 5.19 12.44 -0.62
N ALA A 131 4.08 13.00 -0.12
CA ALA A 131 3.55 12.70 1.21
C ALA A 131 3.18 11.22 1.35
N LEU A 132 2.45 10.67 0.35
CA LEU A 132 2.07 9.27 0.32
C LEU A 132 3.30 8.35 0.30
N SER A 133 4.29 8.62 -0.56
CA SER A 133 5.53 7.84 -0.62
C SER A 133 6.25 7.85 0.74
N ARG A 134 6.34 9.02 1.39
CA ARG A 134 6.96 9.14 2.72
C ARG A 134 6.20 8.34 3.77
N ASN A 135 4.88 8.48 3.86
CA ASN A 135 4.06 7.76 4.84
C ASN A 135 4.20 6.23 4.68
N LEU A 136 4.11 5.73 3.44
CA LEU A 136 4.29 4.31 3.15
C LEU A 136 5.71 3.81 3.51
N ARG A 137 6.76 4.61 3.27
CA ARG A 137 8.14 4.26 3.69
C ARG A 137 8.27 4.23 5.20
N THR A 138 7.67 5.21 5.89
CA THR A 138 7.64 5.27 7.35
C THR A 138 6.98 4.03 7.89
N PHE A 139 5.73 3.71 7.48
CA PHE A 139 5.02 2.52 7.91
C PHE A 139 5.79 1.22 7.68
N ARG A 140 6.43 1.07 6.50
CA ARG A 140 7.30 -0.09 6.25
C ARG A 140 8.45 -0.19 7.26
N SER A 141 9.03 0.93 7.65
CA SER A 141 10.22 0.98 8.51
C SER A 141 9.93 0.94 10.02
N THR A 142 8.86 1.61 10.46
CA THR A 142 8.52 1.79 11.87
C THR A 142 7.40 0.87 12.32
N GLY A 143 6.65 0.28 11.40
CA GLY A 143 5.49 -0.57 11.68
C GLY A 143 4.18 0.21 11.74
N TYR A 144 3.17 -0.47 12.26
CA TYR A 144 1.77 -0.04 12.30
C TYR A 144 1.45 0.78 13.54
N ASP A 145 0.71 1.87 13.35
CA ASP A 145 0.06 2.64 14.42
C ASP A 145 -1.35 3.05 13.96
N ALA A 146 -2.36 2.50 14.64
CA ALA A 146 -3.77 2.73 14.31
C ALA A 146 -4.19 4.20 14.45
N GLY A 147 -3.66 4.91 15.46
CA GLY A 147 -3.98 6.31 15.70
C GLY A 147 -3.38 7.22 14.63
N VAL A 148 -2.16 6.92 14.19
CA VAL A 148 -1.53 7.63 13.06
C VAL A 148 -2.31 7.40 11.78
N LEU A 149 -2.70 6.16 11.46
CA LEU A 149 -3.51 5.86 10.27
C LEU A 149 -4.85 6.59 10.28
N ALA A 150 -5.58 6.55 11.39
CA ALA A 150 -6.84 7.27 11.53
C ALA A 150 -6.67 8.78 11.34
N GLY A 151 -5.59 9.36 11.89
CA GLY A 151 -5.25 10.76 11.70
C GLY A 151 -4.93 11.12 10.24
N LEU A 152 -4.16 10.27 9.55
CA LEU A 152 -3.86 10.46 8.13
C LEU A 152 -5.11 10.33 7.27
N GLN A 153 -5.97 9.36 7.55
CA GLN A 153 -7.26 9.20 6.86
C GLN A 153 -8.13 10.45 7.03
N ALA A 154 -8.35 10.90 8.27
CA ALA A 154 -9.15 12.08 8.54
C ALA A 154 -8.59 13.34 7.85
N ASN A 155 -7.26 13.47 7.81
CA ASN A 155 -6.60 14.56 7.09
C ASN A 155 -6.84 14.47 5.57
N ALA A 156 -6.70 13.30 4.96
CA ALA A 156 -6.96 13.11 3.54
C ALA A 156 -8.43 13.45 3.18
N GLU A 157 -9.39 12.97 3.97
CA GLU A 157 -10.82 13.28 3.80
C GLU A 157 -11.11 14.77 3.97
N ALA A 158 -10.48 15.43 4.95
CA ALA A 158 -10.63 16.87 5.17
C ALA A 158 -10.08 17.69 3.98
N ILE A 159 -8.93 17.29 3.42
CA ILE A 159 -8.37 17.94 2.24
C ILE A 159 -9.32 17.77 1.05
N VAL A 160 -9.80 16.55 0.78
CA VAL A 160 -10.79 16.28 -0.28
C VAL A 160 -12.00 17.19 -0.14
N ARG A 161 -12.58 17.26 1.07
CA ARG A 161 -13.75 18.11 1.34
C ARG A 161 -13.46 19.58 1.04
N SER A 162 -12.36 20.10 1.58
CA SER A 162 -11.97 21.51 1.38
C SER A 162 -11.69 21.87 -0.08
N THR A 163 -11.11 20.94 -0.85
CA THR A 163 -10.87 21.14 -2.28
C THR A 163 -12.18 21.11 -3.05
N HIS A 164 -13.06 20.14 -2.80
CA HIS A 164 -14.37 20.09 -3.45
C HIS A 164 -15.21 21.33 -3.17
N GLU A 165 -15.26 21.79 -1.92
CA GLU A 165 -15.94 23.03 -1.53
C GLU A 165 -15.38 24.25 -2.27
N ARG A 166 -14.05 24.38 -2.36
CA ARG A 166 -13.40 25.49 -3.07
C ARG A 166 -13.74 25.52 -4.57
N HIS A 167 -13.89 24.36 -5.18
CA HIS A 167 -14.16 24.22 -6.62
C HIS A 167 -15.66 24.04 -6.95
N GLY A 168 -16.54 24.00 -5.95
CA GLY A 168 -17.96 23.75 -6.15
C GLY A 168 -18.28 22.35 -6.69
N TRP A 169 -17.42 21.36 -6.43
CA TRP A 169 -17.62 19.98 -6.85
C TRP A 169 -18.47 19.20 -5.86
N GLU A 170 -19.28 18.27 -6.36
CA GLU A 170 -19.98 17.31 -5.51
C GLU A 170 -18.98 16.43 -4.76
N LEU A 171 -19.23 16.19 -3.47
CA LEU A 171 -18.38 15.33 -2.65
C LEU A 171 -18.45 13.87 -3.14
N PRO A 172 -17.32 13.15 -3.13
CA PRO A 172 -17.32 11.73 -3.45
C PRO A 172 -18.16 10.97 -2.40
N PRO A 173 -18.89 9.93 -2.82
CA PRO A 173 -19.71 9.15 -1.89
C PRO A 173 -18.83 8.45 -0.85
N LEU A 174 -19.14 8.66 0.43
CA LEU A 174 -18.42 8.01 1.56
C LEU A 174 -18.81 6.54 1.76
N THR A 175 -19.94 6.12 1.18
CA THR A 175 -20.44 4.74 1.27
C THR A 175 -20.96 4.31 -0.09
N ASP A 176 -20.66 3.06 -0.47
CA ASP A 176 -21.27 2.43 -1.64
C ASP A 176 -22.42 1.53 -1.16
N PRO A 177 -23.69 1.81 -1.52
CA PRO A 177 -24.82 0.99 -1.10
C PRO A 177 -24.76 -0.46 -1.62
N ARG A 178 -23.87 -0.75 -2.59
CA ARG A 178 -23.61 -2.09 -3.11
C ARG A 178 -22.66 -2.90 -2.24
N VAL A 179 -21.90 -2.24 -1.35
CA VAL A 179 -20.98 -2.89 -0.41
C VAL A 179 -21.68 -3.03 0.94
N ARG A 180 -21.92 -4.28 1.35
CA ARG A 180 -22.43 -4.59 2.69
C ARG A 180 -21.31 -5.23 3.49
N PRO A 181 -21.02 -4.75 4.71
CA PRO A 181 -20.09 -5.46 5.59
C PRO A 181 -20.65 -6.86 5.84
N LEU A 182 -19.80 -7.87 5.64
CA LEU A 182 -20.12 -9.23 6.07
C LEU A 182 -20.12 -9.21 7.60
N LYS A 183 -21.21 -9.68 8.20
CA LYS A 183 -21.32 -9.87 9.65
C LYS A 183 -20.57 -11.12 10.08
#